data_AF-A0B8Q7-F1
#
_entry.id   AF-A0B8Q7-F1
#
_cell.length_a   1.000
_cell.length_b   1.000
_cell.length_c   1.000
_cell.angle_alpha   90.00
_cell.angle_beta   90.00
_cell.angle_gamma   90.00
#
_symmetry.space_group_name_H-M   'P 1'
#
loop_
_entity.id
_entity.type
_entity.pdbx_description
1 polymer ?
#
loop_
_entity_poly.entity_id
_entity_poly.type
_entity_poly.pdbx_seq_one_letter_code
_entity_poly.pdbx_strand_id
1 'polypeptide(L)'
;MSRSNIRKKLLGIADYYEAVFTGPRMMKHGEFRSSVLGMIIEMLDVLRINDDLRMELIRYITSGWRMEMVGDESAEAEMIIEKLNSVRRASMHDDMSYSLEMGVLMSLPIREMDLEEDQVAHVYDAMNRIMEQMGCSTTEDHLVSGSEHCASS
;
A
#
# COMPACT_ATOMS: atom_id res chain seq x y z
N MET A 1 -7.89 19.53 0.87
CA MET A 1 -6.44 19.64 1.13
C MET A 1 -5.70 19.77 -0.21
N SER A 2 -4.67 20.61 -0.33
CA SER A 2 -3.90 20.73 -1.58
C SER A 2 -2.94 19.54 -1.79
N ARG A 3 -2.61 19.21 -3.04
CA ARG A 3 -1.63 18.14 -3.36
C ARG A 3 -0.26 18.38 -2.72
N SER A 4 0.20 19.63 -2.67
CA SER A 4 1.45 19.99 -1.98
C SER A 4 1.40 19.68 -0.49
N ASN A 5 0.26 19.91 0.18
CA ASN A 5 0.10 19.58 1.59
C ASN A 5 0.08 18.06 1.84
N ILE A 6 -0.52 17.28 0.92
CA ILE A 6 -0.51 15.81 0.98
C ILE A 6 0.92 15.29 0.87
N ARG A 7 1.68 15.74 -0.12
CA ARG A 7 3.10 15.38 -0.28
C ARG A 7 3.91 15.66 0.98
N LYS A 8 3.77 16.86 1.54
CA LYS A 8 4.48 17.24 2.78
C LYS A 8 4.12 16.32 3.95
N LYS A 9 2.84 15.96 4.09
CA LYS A 9 2.39 15.03 5.15
C LYS A 9 2.95 13.62 4.93
N LEU A 10 2.88 13.08 3.71
CA LEU A 10 3.40 11.76 3.39
C LEU A 10 4.92 11.67 3.62
N LEU A 11 5.67 12.70 3.23
CA LEU A 11 7.10 12.77 3.52
C LEU A 11 7.37 12.82 5.03
N GLY A 12 6.60 13.62 5.78
CA GLY A 12 6.73 13.68 7.24
C GLY A 12 6.42 12.34 7.92
N ILE A 13 5.39 11.62 7.46
CA ILE A 13 5.08 10.26 7.94
C ILE A 13 6.24 9.31 7.64
N ALA A 14 6.77 9.34 6.41
CA ALA A 14 7.88 8.48 6.02
C ALA A 14 9.14 8.76 6.86
N ASP A 15 9.47 10.02 7.08
CA ASP A 15 10.63 10.41 7.89
C ASP A 15 10.46 10.02 9.36
N TYR A 16 9.25 10.19 9.91
CA TYR A 16 8.93 9.76 11.27
C TYR A 16 9.09 8.25 11.44
N TYR A 17 8.46 7.45 10.58
CA TYR A 17 8.49 6.00 10.71
C TYR A 17 9.85 5.40 10.37
N GLU A 18 10.61 5.98 9.43
CA GLU A 18 12.01 5.58 9.24
C GLU A 18 12.82 5.76 10.52
N ALA A 19 12.67 6.89 11.21
CA ALA A 19 13.35 7.11 12.49
C ALA A 19 12.89 6.13 13.59
N VAL A 20 11.61 5.73 13.57
CA VAL A 20 11.08 4.69 14.47
C VAL A 20 11.75 3.34 14.20
N PHE A 21 11.80 2.90 12.94
CA PHE A 21 12.31 1.58 12.57
C PHE A 21 13.85 1.47 12.52
N THR A 22 14.56 2.60 12.40
CA THR A 22 16.04 2.65 12.43
C THR A 22 16.62 3.05 13.79
N GLY A 23 15.75 3.38 14.75
CA GLY A 23 16.16 3.84 16.08
C GLY A 23 16.99 2.78 16.83
N PRO A 24 17.87 3.20 17.75
CA PRO A 24 18.79 2.31 18.48
C PRO A 24 18.09 1.35 19.47
N ARG A 25 16.76 1.37 19.53
CA ARG A 25 15.98 0.63 20.51
C ARG A 25 15.32 -0.56 19.81
N MET A 26 15.62 -1.78 20.27
CA MET A 26 14.86 -2.96 19.87
C MET A 26 13.41 -2.79 20.32
N MET A 27 12.49 -2.79 19.36
CA MET A 27 11.06 -2.82 19.65
C MET A 27 10.66 -4.25 20.02
N LYS A 28 9.65 -4.40 20.88
CA LYS A 28 9.02 -5.72 21.02
C LYS A 28 8.24 -6.01 19.75
N HIS A 29 8.12 -7.28 19.36
CA HIS A 29 7.38 -7.66 18.14
C HIS A 29 5.97 -7.03 18.06
N GLY A 30 5.20 -7.04 19.16
CA GLY A 30 3.89 -6.38 19.18
C GLY A 30 3.96 -4.86 18.99
N GLU A 31 4.97 -4.19 19.54
CA GLU A 31 5.18 -2.73 19.36
C GLU A 31 5.57 -2.41 17.91
N PHE A 32 6.41 -3.26 17.32
CA PHE A 32 6.79 -3.16 15.91
C PHE A 32 5.55 -3.30 15.01
N ARG A 33 4.76 -4.36 15.19
CA ARG A 33 3.55 -4.62 14.40
C ARG A 33 2.48 -3.54 14.58
N SER A 34 2.31 -3.01 15.79
CA SER A 34 1.45 -1.84 16.03
C SER A 34 1.97 -0.60 15.31
N SER A 35 3.28 -0.39 15.26
CA SER A 35 3.88 0.75 14.57
C SER A 35 3.68 0.67 13.05
N VAL A 36 3.83 -0.51 12.46
CA VAL A 36 3.54 -0.75 11.03
C VAL A 36 2.07 -0.49 10.71
N LEU A 37 1.15 -1.02 11.53
CA LEU A 37 -0.28 -0.78 11.35
C LEU A 37 -0.62 0.71 11.47
N GLY A 38 -0.07 1.40 12.47
CA GLY A 38 -0.25 2.84 12.66
C GLY A 38 0.22 3.62 11.43
N MET A 39 1.39 3.26 10.88
CA MET A 39 1.92 3.88 9.67
C MET A 39 0.99 3.71 8.48
N ILE A 40 0.47 2.51 8.25
CA ILE A 40 -0.46 2.22 7.17
C ILE A 40 -1.72 3.10 7.29
N ILE A 41 -2.30 3.19 8.49
CA ILE A 41 -3.51 3.99 8.73
C ILE A 41 -3.23 5.48 8.50
N GLU A 42 -2.13 6.01 9.05
CA GLU A 42 -1.76 7.42 8.86
C GLU A 42 -1.53 7.76 7.38
N MET A 43 -0.91 6.87 6.61
CA MET A 43 -0.77 7.06 5.17
C MET A 43 -2.12 7.12 4.49
N LEU A 44 -3.03 6.17 4.76
CA LEU A 44 -4.37 6.11 4.19
C LEU A 44 -5.20 7.37 4.51
N ASP A 45 -5.12 7.88 5.73
CA ASP A 45 -5.83 9.09 6.17
C ASP A 45 -5.39 10.37 5.45
N VAL A 46 -4.18 10.37 4.90
CA VAL A 46 -3.64 11.51 4.14
C VAL A 46 -4.05 11.46 2.66
N LEU A 47 -4.39 10.28 2.13
CA LEU A 47 -4.75 10.10 0.72
C LEU A 47 -6.14 10.67 0.41
N ARG A 48 -6.32 11.16 -0.82
CA ARG A 48 -7.61 11.66 -1.34
C ARG A 48 -8.44 10.53 -1.93
N ILE A 49 -8.66 9.48 -1.17
CA ILE A 49 -9.52 8.35 -1.52
C ILE A 49 -10.96 8.67 -1.11
N ASN A 50 -11.94 8.03 -1.73
CA ASN A 50 -13.33 8.07 -1.25
C ASN A 50 -13.38 7.61 0.22
N ASP A 51 -14.08 8.37 1.07
CA ASP A 51 -14.11 8.12 2.51
C ASP A 51 -14.66 6.74 2.87
N ASP A 52 -15.71 6.27 2.17
CA ASP A 52 -16.31 4.96 2.44
C ASP A 52 -15.34 3.82 2.11
N LEU A 53 -14.65 3.91 0.96
CA LEU A 53 -13.63 2.92 0.58
C LEU A 53 -12.41 2.97 1.50
N ARG A 54 -11.98 4.17 1.92
CA ARG A 54 -10.87 4.30 2.89
C ARG A 54 -11.24 3.63 4.22
N MET A 55 -12.43 3.94 4.74
CA MET A 55 -12.91 3.37 6.01
C MET A 55 -13.10 1.86 5.92
N GLU A 56 -13.59 1.36 4.79
CA GLU A 56 -13.72 -0.07 4.50
C GLU A 56 -12.35 -0.76 4.50
N LEU A 57 -11.36 -0.20 3.78
CA LEU A 57 -10.00 -0.74 3.76
C LEU A 57 -9.36 -0.73 5.15
N ILE A 58 -9.45 0.39 5.88
CA ILE A 58 -8.92 0.49 7.26
C ILE A 58 -9.57 -0.56 8.15
N ARG A 59 -10.88 -0.78 8.03
CA ARG A 59 -11.60 -1.80 8.80
C ARG A 59 -11.08 -3.20 8.50
N TYR A 60 -10.92 -3.59 7.23
CA TYR A 60 -10.41 -4.92 6.90
C TYR A 60 -8.97 -5.11 7.35
N ILE A 61 -8.10 -4.11 7.15
CA ILE A 61 -6.71 -4.17 7.62
C ILE A 61 -6.68 -4.33 9.15
N THR A 62 -7.37 -3.46 9.89
CA THR A 62 -7.35 -3.51 11.37
C THR A 62 -7.98 -4.78 11.93
N SER A 63 -9.00 -5.34 11.28
CA SER A 63 -9.64 -6.59 11.71
C SER A 63 -8.77 -7.82 11.40
N GLY A 64 -8.01 -7.78 10.31
CA GLY A 64 -7.14 -8.87 9.89
C GLY A 64 -5.70 -8.77 10.38
N TRP A 65 -5.25 -7.64 10.91
CA TRP A 65 -3.83 -7.43 11.19
C TRP A 65 -3.29 -8.38 12.26
N ARG A 66 -2.30 -9.19 11.89
CA ARG A 66 -1.60 -10.07 12.82
C ARG A 66 -0.59 -9.30 13.65
N MET A 67 -0.72 -9.44 14.96
CA MET A 67 0.19 -8.85 15.96
C MET A 67 1.46 -9.67 16.18
N GLU A 68 1.47 -10.91 15.72
CA GLU A 68 2.64 -11.78 15.74
C GLU A 68 3.47 -11.56 14.47
N MET A 69 4.80 -11.58 14.59
CA MET A 69 5.67 -11.57 13.42
C MET A 69 5.87 -12.98 12.89
N VAL A 70 5.79 -13.11 11.57
CA VAL A 70 6.12 -14.34 10.85
C VAL A 70 7.42 -14.09 10.09
N GLY A 71 8.54 -13.95 10.81
CA GLY A 71 9.83 -13.70 10.15
C GLY A 71 10.90 -13.06 11.02
N ASP A 72 11.98 -12.65 10.35
CA ASP A 72 13.07 -11.89 10.94
C ASP A 72 12.74 -10.40 10.96
N GLU A 73 12.82 -9.79 12.15
CA GLU A 73 12.53 -8.37 12.38
C GLU A 73 13.44 -7.46 11.55
N SER A 74 14.70 -7.84 11.36
CA SER A 74 15.64 -7.05 10.55
C SER A 74 15.21 -6.98 9.10
N ALA A 75 14.85 -8.13 8.52
CA ALA A 75 14.35 -8.21 7.15
C ALA A 75 13.02 -7.46 6.96
N GLU A 76 12.14 -7.52 7.97
CA GLU A 76 10.86 -6.79 7.93
C GLU A 76 11.09 -5.26 8.00
N ALA A 77 12.01 -4.81 8.86
CA ALA A 77 12.40 -3.41 8.94
C ALA A 77 12.98 -2.90 7.61
N GLU A 78 13.90 -3.65 7.00
CA GLU A 78 14.48 -3.30 5.69
C GLU A 78 13.40 -3.15 4.61
N MET A 79 12.47 -4.11 4.52
CA MET A 79 11.33 -4.04 3.60
C MET A 79 10.48 -2.79 3.84
N ILE A 80 10.20 -2.45 5.11
CA ILE A 80 9.45 -1.23 5.44
C ILE A 80 10.20 0.02 4.98
N ILE A 81 11.52 0.09 5.19
CA ILE A 81 12.34 1.22 4.70
C ILE A 81 12.29 1.34 3.18
N GLU A 82 12.31 0.22 2.44
CA GLU A 82 12.14 0.24 0.98
C GLU A 82 10.76 0.76 0.54
N LYS A 83 9.71 0.38 1.27
CA LYS A 83 8.34 0.85 1.06
C LYS A 83 8.20 2.35 1.36
N LEU A 84 8.82 2.84 2.44
CA LEU A 84 8.92 4.27 2.73
C LEU A 84 9.63 5.05 1.63
N ASN A 85 10.73 4.52 1.10
CA ASN A 85 11.43 5.12 -0.03
C ASN A 85 10.58 5.14 -1.31
N SER A 86 9.70 4.15 -1.50
CA SER A 86 8.72 4.15 -2.59
C SER A 86 7.67 5.25 -2.43
N VAL A 87 7.18 5.49 -1.21
CA VAL A 87 6.29 6.63 -0.89
C VAL A 87 6.97 7.97 -1.16
N ARG A 88 8.26 8.12 -0.82
CA ARG A 88 9.04 9.33 -1.13
C ARG A 88 9.12 9.57 -2.63
N ARG A 89 9.46 8.54 -3.42
CA ARG A 89 9.49 8.62 -4.88
C ARG A 89 8.13 9.03 -5.44
N ALA A 90 7.05 8.39 -5.01
CA ALA A 90 5.68 8.75 -5.41
C ALA A 90 5.35 10.22 -5.06
N SER A 91 5.87 10.73 -3.94
CA SER A 91 5.66 12.11 -3.49
C SER A 91 6.51 13.15 -4.23
N MET A 92 7.63 12.74 -4.85
CA MET A 92 8.55 13.62 -5.58
C MET A 92 8.21 13.73 -7.06
N HIS A 93 7.65 12.69 -7.66
CA HIS A 93 7.29 12.68 -9.07
C HIS A 93 5.87 13.21 -9.30
N ASP A 94 5.71 14.12 -10.27
CA ASP A 94 4.41 14.58 -10.79
C ASP A 94 3.99 13.78 -12.05
N ASP A 95 4.57 12.59 -12.22
CA ASP A 95 4.47 11.84 -13.46
C ASP A 95 3.01 11.51 -13.77
N MET A 96 2.55 11.92 -14.96
CA MET A 96 1.14 11.87 -15.34
C MET A 96 0.57 10.45 -15.49
N SER A 97 1.42 9.44 -15.40
CA SER A 97 1.09 8.02 -15.61
C SER A 97 0.34 7.39 -14.43
N TYR A 98 0.62 7.82 -13.19
CA TYR A 98 0.01 7.28 -11.98
C TYR A 98 -0.28 8.38 -10.96
N SER A 99 -1.47 8.37 -10.35
CA SER A 99 -1.79 9.32 -9.27
C SER A 99 -0.88 9.10 -8.07
N LEU A 100 -0.59 10.17 -7.32
CA LEU A 100 0.14 10.10 -6.06
C LEU A 100 -0.47 9.06 -5.11
N GLU A 101 -1.80 9.08 -5.02
CA GLU A 101 -2.58 8.17 -4.19
C GLU A 101 -2.34 6.69 -4.57
N MET A 102 -2.29 6.38 -5.87
CA MET A 102 -1.96 5.04 -6.36
C MET A 102 -0.54 4.63 -5.98
N GLY A 103 0.44 5.51 -6.19
CA GLY A 103 1.84 5.24 -5.86
C GLY A 103 2.03 4.93 -4.38
N VAL A 104 1.31 5.63 -3.49
CA VAL A 104 1.33 5.35 -2.06
C VAL A 104 0.61 4.05 -1.72
N LEU A 105 -0.57 3.80 -2.29
CA LEU A 105 -1.35 2.59 -2.03
C LEU A 105 -0.55 1.32 -2.37
N MET A 106 0.14 1.31 -3.51
CA MET A 106 1.01 0.20 -3.94
C MET A 106 2.31 0.09 -3.11
N SER A 107 2.66 1.16 -2.40
CA SER A 107 3.82 1.23 -1.52
C SER A 107 3.48 0.91 -0.05
N LEU A 108 2.25 0.51 0.29
CA LEU A 108 1.95 0.05 1.64
C LEU A 108 2.64 -1.30 1.91
N PRO A 109 3.24 -1.51 3.10
CA PRO A 109 3.86 -2.78 3.48
C PRO A 109 2.81 -3.77 3.99
N ILE A 110 1.91 -4.20 3.11
CA ILE A 110 0.88 -5.21 3.42
C ILE A 110 1.16 -6.46 2.59
N ARG A 111 1.43 -7.58 3.26
CA ARG A 111 1.56 -8.91 2.67
C ARG A 111 0.40 -9.79 3.13
N GLU A 112 0.07 -10.83 2.37
CA GLU A 112 -0.95 -11.81 2.77
C GLU A 112 -0.68 -12.41 4.15
N MET A 113 0.59 -12.71 4.47
CA MET A 113 1.00 -13.25 5.76
C MET A 113 0.84 -12.27 6.95
N ASP A 114 0.68 -10.97 6.67
CA ASP A 114 0.43 -9.95 7.69
C ASP A 114 -1.03 -9.93 8.15
N LEU A 115 -1.90 -10.66 7.45
CA LEU A 115 -3.35 -10.66 7.64
C LEU A 115 -3.85 -12.04 8.08
N GLU A 116 -5.00 -12.06 8.77
CA GLU A 116 -5.80 -13.26 8.94
C GLU A 116 -6.33 -13.75 7.60
N GLU A 117 -6.34 -15.07 7.42
CA GLU A 117 -6.62 -15.74 6.14
C GLU A 117 -8.00 -15.35 5.57
N ASP A 118 -9.00 -15.19 6.43
CA ASP A 118 -10.36 -14.78 6.06
C ASP A 118 -10.46 -13.29 5.68
N GLN A 119 -9.46 -12.47 6.04
CA GLN A 119 -9.43 -11.03 5.76
C GLN A 119 -8.59 -10.67 4.52
N VAL A 120 -7.70 -11.57 4.05
CA VAL A 120 -6.84 -11.34 2.88
C VAL A 120 -7.67 -10.87 1.67
N ALA A 121 -8.66 -11.64 1.25
CA ALA A 121 -9.46 -11.32 0.06
C ALA A 121 -10.18 -9.96 0.19
N HIS A 122 -10.68 -9.62 1.39
CA HIS A 122 -11.36 -8.36 1.64
C HIS A 122 -10.43 -7.14 1.55
N VAL A 123 -9.20 -7.26 2.06
CA VAL A 123 -8.21 -6.18 1.95
C VAL A 123 -7.84 -5.94 0.48
N TYR A 124 -7.51 -7.00 -0.27
CA TYR A 124 -7.11 -6.86 -1.67
C TYR A 124 -8.28 -6.40 -2.57
N ASP A 125 -9.51 -6.85 -2.33
CA ASP A 125 -10.71 -6.36 -3.02
C ASP A 125 -10.93 -4.85 -2.77
N ALA A 126 -10.83 -4.41 -1.53
CA ALA A 126 -10.97 -3.00 -1.19
C ALA A 126 -9.86 -2.14 -1.84
N MET A 127 -8.62 -2.62 -1.86
CA MET A 127 -7.53 -1.97 -2.58
C MET A 127 -7.83 -1.88 -4.08
N ASN A 128 -8.30 -2.97 -4.72
CA ASN A 128 -8.65 -2.99 -6.14
C ASN A 128 -9.75 -1.97 -6.47
N ARG A 129 -10.83 -1.92 -5.68
CA ARG A 129 -11.91 -0.95 -5.86
C ARG A 129 -11.44 0.50 -5.75
N ILE A 130 -10.47 0.78 -4.86
CA ILE A 130 -9.83 2.11 -4.76
C ILE A 130 -9.03 2.40 -6.04
N MET A 131 -8.28 1.44 -6.56
CA MET A 131 -7.50 1.58 -7.80
C MET A 131 -8.40 1.82 -9.02
N GLU A 132 -9.50 1.06 -9.13
CA GLU A 132 -10.51 1.23 -10.18
C GLU A 132 -11.14 2.61 -10.14
N GLN A 133 -11.48 3.12 -8.94
CA GLN A 133 -12.01 4.46 -8.77
C GLN A 133 -11.04 5.54 -9.25
N MET A 134 -9.72 5.29 -9.15
CA MET A 134 -8.68 6.18 -9.65
C MET A 134 -8.44 6.05 -11.16
N GLY A 135 -9.23 5.24 -11.87
CA GLY A 135 -9.12 5.01 -13.31
C GLY A 135 -8.04 4.00 -13.69
N CYS A 136 -7.59 3.18 -12.73
CA CYS A 136 -6.63 2.10 -12.98
C CYS A 136 -7.38 0.77 -12.96
N SER A 137 -7.77 0.27 -14.13
CA SER A 137 -8.28 -1.10 -14.24
C SER A 137 -7.10 -2.07 -14.20
N THR A 138 -7.09 -2.98 -13.22
CA THR A 138 -6.24 -4.19 -13.26
C THR A 138 -6.89 -5.24 -14.15
N THR A 139 -7.27 -4.89 -15.39
CA THR A 139 -7.70 -5.88 -16.35
C THR A 139 -6.45 -6.51 -16.96
N GLU A 140 -6.09 -7.69 -16.45
CA GLU A 140 -5.50 -8.73 -17.28
C GLU A 140 -6.53 -9.10 -18.37
N ASP A 141 -6.62 -8.29 -19.42
CA ASP A 141 -7.33 -8.68 -20.63
C ASP A 141 -6.41 -9.59 -21.46
N HIS A 142 -6.55 -10.89 -21.24
CA HIS A 142 -6.21 -11.90 -22.23
C HIS A 142 -7.04 -11.70 -23.50
N LEU A 143 -6.41 -11.31 -24.62
CA LEU A 143 -6.84 -11.62 -25.98
C LEU A 143 -5.58 -11.86 -26.82
N VAL A 144 -5.16 -13.10 -27.09
CA VAL A 144 -5.66 -13.92 -28.21
C VAL A 144 -5.84 -13.07 -29.48
N SER A 145 -4.73 -12.82 -30.17
CA SER A 145 -4.72 -12.61 -31.63
C SER A 145 -4.42 -14.00 -32.22
N GLY A 146 -5.41 -14.76 -32.66
CA GLY A 146 -6.15 -14.46 -33.88
C GLY A 146 -5.48 -15.16 -35.07
N SER A 147 -5.42 -16.49 -35.02
CA SER A 147 -4.99 -17.34 -36.13
C SER A 147 -6.16 -17.61 -37.07
N GLU A 148 -6.41 -16.71 -38.02
CA GLU A 148 -7.20 -17.02 -39.21
C GLU A 148 -6.58 -16.33 -40.42
N HIS A 149 -5.84 -17.11 -41.22
CA HIS A 149 -5.66 -16.84 -42.64
C HIS A 149 -6.09 -18.09 -43.40
N CYS A 150 -7.38 -18.10 -43.75
CA CYS A 150 -7.87 -18.78 -44.93
C CYS A 150 -7.22 -18.11 -46.15
N ALA A 151 -6.42 -18.85 -46.90
CA ALA A 151 -6.12 -18.53 -48.29
C ALA A 151 -6.37 -19.79 -49.12
N SER A 152 -7.58 -19.87 -49.64
CA SER A 152 -7.91 -20.69 -50.81
C SER A 152 -7.51 -19.89 -52.04
N SER A 153 -6.54 -20.38 -52.81
CA SER A 153 -6.50 -20.37 -54.29
C SER A 153 -5.14 -20.92 -54.73
#